data_AF-A0A1T5DYB0-F1
#
_entry.id   AF-A0A1T5DYB0-F1
#
_cell.length_a   1.000
_cell.length_b   1.000
_cell.length_c   1.000
_cell.angle_alpha   90.00
_cell.angle_beta   90.00
_cell.angle_gamma   90.00
#
_symmetry.space_group_name_H-M   'P 1'
#
loop_
_entity.id
_entity.type
_entity.pdbx_description
1 polymer ?
#
loop_
_entity_poly.entity_id
_entity_poly.type
_entity_poly.pdbx_seq_one_letter_code
_entity_poly.pdbx_strand_id
1 'polypeptide(L)'
;MWGRKWRWVVYLLGLIAALLTVFAVYLNYRWKPILTGKIKTAIQTSTNGLYSISFENIRTNIISGRISVKNIVFTPDTSVFTKMGTDSLAPRHLYSVQVSELTLKRVHPWKIYFDGMLEMGSVVIDKPKLQVIFTNAKRNKETTAPDVRTVWQRLSPYLRSLKVQDITFQDADFQYVDRSTSPARTTNLKGLTIRVSDLLIDSLSQFDKSRLYHTRDIYAELNSYKSVTADSNYTIQIQQFTASTAKGYARIKGLKLVPRYGEMEFANHFKVQKDRYSASIEEAQLNNIDYGMLNLNRRLLATNLTLKKADLSIFLNRSMPDSLRDRGMNFPTFSLQRFELDSKVDTVHLLDSRVNYSEYNPDSRRKGTVIFSKINGHILNVTNDSASLAKNTKADAKLTALLMDRGRFNVNMQFDLASPIAAFNFKGDVGRMDADMFNAAIRPLSLIEIKSGSLQRMEFNGSGSTKGVRGLLTCYYNHLKIALLERSEKTTWLKRRGIASIFANVLIIESDNPSPGRPVRKVSFNYARPAHSSFFNMIWKGMSSALLGSIGLDSETQREIKSRLQRMEIERFRREERRDEREKRKVKRRYNRRVKNQ
;
A
#
# COMPACT_ATOMS: atom_id res chain seq x y z
N MET A 1 -79.41 28.19 13.08
CA MET A 1 -79.43 26.73 12.77
C MET A 1 -78.07 26.13 12.35
N TRP A 2 -76.92 26.81 12.54
CA TRP A 2 -75.61 26.32 12.05
C TRP A 2 -74.79 25.49 13.05
N GLY A 3 -74.99 25.63 14.37
CA GLY A 3 -74.19 24.91 15.39
C GLY A 3 -74.50 23.42 15.56
N ARG A 4 -75.73 22.97 15.23
CA ARG A 4 -76.15 21.57 15.41
C ARG A 4 -75.57 20.66 14.32
N LYS A 5 -75.49 21.11 13.06
CA LYS A 5 -74.86 20.37 11.96
C LYS A 5 -73.34 20.24 12.15
N TRP A 6 -72.68 21.26 12.70
CA TRP A 6 -71.24 21.25 12.95
C TRP A 6 -70.84 20.25 14.04
N ARG A 7 -71.65 20.10 15.10
CA ARG A 7 -71.46 19.05 16.12
C ARG A 7 -71.52 17.64 15.53
N TRP A 8 -72.45 17.38 14.62
CA TRP A 8 -72.55 16.09 13.92
C TRP A 8 -71.34 15.80 13.03
N VAL A 9 -70.79 16.81 12.35
CA VAL A 9 -69.55 16.67 11.56
C VAL A 9 -68.35 16.37 12.48
N VAL A 10 -68.25 17.03 13.64
CA VAL A 10 -67.19 16.76 14.62
C VAL A 10 -67.31 15.36 15.23
N TYR A 11 -68.52 14.90 15.56
CA TYR A 11 -68.73 13.53 16.04
C TYR A 11 -68.45 12.47 14.97
N LEU A 12 -68.81 12.74 13.71
CA LEU A 12 -68.52 11.84 12.59
C LEU A 12 -67.01 11.74 12.33
N LEU A 13 -66.30 12.87 12.35
CA LEU A 13 -64.83 12.90 12.23
C LEU A 13 -64.15 12.21 13.41
N GLY A 14 -64.65 12.39 14.63
CA GLY A 14 -64.17 11.69 15.82
C GLY A 14 -64.39 10.18 15.77
N LEU A 15 -65.55 9.73 15.28
CA LEU A 15 -65.86 8.31 15.08
C LEU A 15 -65.00 7.68 13.99
N ILE A 16 -64.81 8.38 12.87
CA ILE A 16 -63.91 7.94 11.79
C ILE A 16 -62.47 7.86 12.30
N ALA A 17 -62.00 8.85 13.06
CA ALA A 17 -60.67 8.82 13.68
C ALA A 17 -60.54 7.65 14.67
N ALA A 18 -61.53 7.40 15.52
CA ALA A 18 -61.54 6.27 16.45
C ALA A 18 -61.54 4.91 15.72
N LEU A 19 -62.38 4.75 14.69
CA LEU A 19 -62.42 3.54 13.85
C LEU A 19 -61.11 3.33 13.10
N LEU A 20 -60.51 4.37 12.54
CA LEU A 20 -59.18 4.30 11.91
C LEU A 20 -58.10 3.93 12.92
N THR A 21 -58.20 4.41 14.17
CA THR A 21 -57.26 4.07 15.24
C THR A 21 -57.41 2.61 15.66
N VAL A 22 -58.64 2.14 15.90
CA VAL A 22 -58.94 0.73 16.22
C VAL A 22 -58.53 -0.20 15.07
N PHE A 23 -58.84 0.19 13.83
CA PHE A 23 -58.44 -0.54 12.64
C PHE A 23 -56.92 -0.61 12.48
N ALA A 24 -56.21 0.50 12.72
CA ALA A 24 -54.75 0.53 12.70
C ALA A 24 -54.12 -0.34 13.80
N VAL A 25 -54.68 -0.36 15.01
CA VAL A 25 -54.25 -1.23 16.12
C VAL A 25 -54.50 -2.70 15.78
N TYR A 26 -55.68 -3.03 15.25
CA TYR A 26 -56.04 -4.39 14.81
C TYR A 26 -55.11 -4.90 13.70
N LEU A 27 -54.84 -4.07 12.69
CA LEU A 27 -53.88 -4.35 11.62
C LEU A 27 -52.49 -4.64 12.18
N ASN A 28 -51.99 -3.81 13.10
CA ASN A 28 -50.69 -3.99 13.73
C ASN A 28 -50.59 -5.31 14.51
N TYR A 29 -51.65 -5.73 15.20
CA TYR A 29 -51.67 -7.00 15.96
C TYR A 29 -51.73 -8.23 15.03
N ARG A 30 -52.56 -8.20 13.98
CA ARG A 30 -52.74 -9.33 13.04
C ARG A 30 -51.59 -9.50 12.03
N TRP A 31 -50.94 -8.42 11.62
CA TRP A 31 -49.92 -8.48 10.56
C TRP A 31 -48.62 -9.14 11.00
N LYS A 32 -48.22 -8.95 12.26
CA LYS A 32 -46.97 -9.51 12.81
C LYS A 32 -46.83 -11.04 12.62
N PRO A 33 -47.80 -11.89 13.02
CA PRO A 33 -47.68 -13.34 12.82
C PRO A 33 -47.74 -13.76 11.34
N ILE A 34 -48.55 -13.07 10.52
CA ILE A 34 -48.70 -13.39 9.09
C ILE A 34 -47.40 -13.11 8.32
N LEU A 35 -46.81 -11.93 8.50
CA LEU A 35 -45.52 -11.57 7.90
C LEU A 35 -44.42 -12.53 8.35
N THR A 36 -44.43 -12.89 9.64
CA THR A 36 -43.43 -13.81 10.19
C THR A 36 -43.49 -15.18 9.54
N GLY A 37 -44.70 -15.75 9.42
CA GLY A 37 -44.90 -17.04 8.77
C GLY A 37 -44.50 -17.01 7.29
N LYS A 38 -45.01 -16.03 6.52
CA LYS A 38 -44.73 -15.95 5.08
C LYS A 38 -43.24 -15.80 4.77
N ILE A 39 -42.49 -14.99 5.52
CA ILE A 39 -41.05 -14.81 5.29
C ILE A 39 -40.29 -16.12 5.56
N LYS A 40 -40.60 -16.81 6.67
CA LYS A 40 -39.95 -18.08 7.01
C LYS A 40 -40.21 -19.16 5.97
N THR A 41 -41.47 -19.34 5.58
CA THR A 41 -41.86 -20.34 4.56
C THR A 41 -41.21 -20.02 3.22
N ALA A 42 -41.22 -18.76 2.77
CA ALA A 42 -40.61 -18.36 1.51
C ALA A 42 -39.09 -18.69 1.45
N ILE A 43 -38.35 -18.44 2.53
CA ILE A 43 -36.92 -18.75 2.60
C ILE A 43 -36.66 -20.27 2.67
N GLN A 44 -37.45 -21.01 3.44
CA GLN A 44 -37.32 -22.47 3.50
C GLN A 44 -37.60 -23.13 2.16
N THR A 45 -38.67 -22.73 1.46
CA THR A 45 -39.03 -23.30 0.16
C THR A 45 -38.05 -22.90 -0.94
N SER A 46 -37.62 -21.64 -1.00
CA SER A 46 -36.68 -21.17 -2.04
C SER A 46 -35.25 -21.69 -1.90
N THR A 47 -34.87 -22.16 -0.71
CA THR A 47 -33.53 -22.68 -0.43
C THR A 47 -33.48 -24.19 -0.21
N ASN A 48 -34.58 -24.91 -0.47
CA ASN A 48 -34.73 -26.34 -0.19
C ASN A 48 -34.32 -26.71 1.24
N GLY A 49 -34.66 -25.86 2.21
CA GLY A 49 -34.33 -26.03 3.62
C GLY A 49 -32.87 -25.77 4.01
N LEU A 50 -31.98 -25.39 3.08
CA LEU A 50 -30.58 -25.13 3.39
C LEU A 50 -30.41 -23.92 4.31
N TYR A 51 -31.28 -22.92 4.21
CA TYR A 51 -31.20 -21.71 5.02
C TYR A 51 -32.41 -21.55 5.92
N SER A 52 -32.16 -21.04 7.11
CA SER A 52 -33.19 -20.60 8.05
C SER A 52 -33.04 -19.10 8.30
N ILE A 53 -34.19 -18.45 8.54
CA ILE A 53 -34.23 -17.06 8.98
C ILE A 53 -35.00 -16.96 10.30
N SER A 54 -34.47 -16.19 11.23
CA SER A 54 -35.14 -15.82 12.46
C SER A 54 -34.98 -14.32 12.71
N PHE A 55 -35.90 -13.75 13.49
CA PHE A 55 -35.87 -12.38 13.96
C PHE A 55 -36.72 -12.29 15.23
N GLU A 56 -36.34 -11.38 16.13
CA GLU A 56 -36.97 -11.27 17.44
C GLU A 56 -38.33 -10.57 17.36
N ASN A 57 -38.39 -9.46 16.64
CA ASN A 57 -39.58 -8.63 16.61
C ASN A 57 -39.69 -7.84 15.30
N ILE A 58 -40.91 -7.68 14.82
CA ILE A 58 -41.28 -6.78 13.73
C ILE A 58 -42.19 -5.70 14.32
N ARG A 59 -41.79 -4.43 14.19
CA ARG A 59 -42.59 -3.26 14.55
C ARG A 59 -43.03 -2.56 13.29
N THR A 60 -44.32 -2.27 13.18
CA THR A 60 -44.90 -1.55 12.04
C THR A 60 -45.64 -0.32 12.52
N ASN A 61 -45.42 0.81 11.84
CA ASN A 61 -46.25 1.99 11.96
C ASN A 61 -46.76 2.31 10.55
N ILE A 62 -48.01 1.91 10.31
CA ILE A 62 -48.66 1.96 8.99
C ILE A 62 -48.87 3.41 8.53
N ILE A 63 -49.19 4.32 9.46
CA ILE A 63 -49.42 5.74 9.16
C ILE A 63 -48.14 6.41 8.65
N SER A 64 -47.02 6.20 9.35
CA SER A 64 -45.71 6.75 8.95
C SER A 64 -44.99 5.93 7.86
N GLY A 65 -45.52 4.76 7.49
CA GLY A 65 -44.86 3.82 6.60
C GLY A 65 -43.53 3.30 7.14
N ARG A 66 -43.38 3.14 8.46
CA ARG A 66 -42.15 2.65 9.10
C ARG A 66 -42.26 1.17 9.46
N ILE A 67 -41.28 0.37 9.05
CA ILE A 67 -41.13 -1.03 9.42
C ILE A 67 -39.75 -1.20 10.05
N SER A 68 -39.67 -1.83 11.22
CA SER A 68 -38.40 -2.17 11.88
C SER A 68 -38.39 -3.64 12.27
N VAL A 69 -37.32 -4.36 11.89
CA VAL A 69 -37.10 -5.76 12.22
C VAL A 69 -35.81 -5.87 13.01
N LYS A 70 -35.89 -6.45 14.21
CA LYS A 70 -34.74 -6.58 15.12
C LYS A 70 -34.16 -7.98 15.14
N ASN A 71 -32.84 -8.04 15.29
CA ASN A 71 -32.05 -9.25 15.48
C ASN A 71 -32.32 -10.30 14.40
N ILE A 72 -32.15 -9.92 13.13
CA ILE A 72 -32.28 -10.84 12.01
C ILE A 72 -31.07 -11.75 11.99
N VAL A 73 -31.31 -13.06 11.97
CA VAL A 73 -30.28 -14.09 11.82
C VAL A 73 -30.67 -14.97 10.64
N PHE A 74 -29.81 -15.00 9.64
CA PHE A 74 -29.92 -15.86 8.46
C PHE A 74 -28.69 -16.76 8.42
N THR A 75 -28.91 -18.05 8.64
CA THR A 75 -27.81 -19.02 8.79
C THR A 75 -28.09 -20.28 8.01
N PRO A 76 -27.05 -20.90 7.41
CA PRO A 76 -27.18 -22.20 6.79
C PRO A 76 -27.39 -23.29 7.84
N ASP A 77 -28.21 -24.28 7.53
CA ASP A 77 -28.32 -25.51 8.32
C ASP A 77 -27.18 -26.46 7.92
N THR A 78 -26.27 -26.70 8.87
CA THR A 78 -25.10 -27.55 8.66
C THR A 78 -25.45 -29.01 8.37
N SER A 79 -26.60 -29.50 8.84
CA SER A 79 -27.05 -30.88 8.64
C SER A 79 -27.62 -31.10 7.23
N VAL A 80 -28.30 -30.10 6.68
CA VAL A 80 -28.79 -30.11 5.30
C VAL A 80 -27.61 -29.95 4.34
N PHE A 81 -26.65 -29.08 4.69
CA PHE A 81 -25.44 -28.88 3.91
C PHE A 81 -24.59 -30.16 3.79
N THR A 82 -24.41 -30.92 4.88
CA THR A 82 -23.66 -32.19 4.82
C THR A 82 -24.35 -33.23 3.95
N LYS A 83 -25.69 -33.36 4.05
CA LYS A 83 -26.48 -34.24 3.17
C LYS A 83 -26.34 -33.85 1.68
N MET A 84 -26.50 -32.55 1.37
CA MET A 84 -26.28 -32.03 0.00
C MET A 84 -24.85 -32.24 -0.50
N GLY A 85 -23.88 -32.32 0.41
CA GLY A 85 -22.48 -32.63 0.10
C GLY A 85 -22.29 -34.08 -0.36
N THR A 86 -23.00 -35.02 0.25
CA THR A 86 -23.04 -36.43 -0.16
C THR A 86 -23.71 -36.60 -1.53
N ASP A 87 -24.74 -35.80 -1.81
CA ASP A 87 -25.47 -35.81 -3.09
C ASP A 87 -24.80 -34.97 -4.20
N SER A 88 -23.60 -34.40 -3.97
CA SER A 88 -22.88 -33.50 -4.90
C SER A 88 -23.65 -32.23 -5.32
N LEU A 89 -24.66 -31.83 -4.53
CA LEU A 89 -25.53 -30.66 -4.75
C LEU A 89 -25.15 -29.46 -3.87
N ALA A 90 -24.22 -29.63 -2.92
CA ALA A 90 -23.85 -28.58 -1.97
C ALA A 90 -23.24 -27.33 -2.65
N PRO A 91 -23.64 -26.12 -2.23
CA PRO A 91 -23.07 -24.89 -2.74
C PRO A 91 -21.63 -24.70 -2.24
N ARG A 92 -20.78 -24.14 -3.09
CA ARG A 92 -19.39 -23.81 -2.74
C ARG A 92 -19.25 -22.65 -1.75
N HIS A 93 -20.29 -21.84 -1.62
CA HIS A 93 -20.32 -20.70 -0.69
C HIS A 93 -21.51 -20.84 0.24
N LEU A 94 -21.22 -20.76 1.54
CA LEU A 94 -22.21 -20.63 2.59
C LEU A 94 -22.22 -19.20 3.11
N TYR A 95 -23.40 -18.64 3.29
CA TYR A 95 -23.60 -17.26 3.73
C TYR A 95 -24.27 -17.25 5.10
N SER A 96 -23.64 -16.61 6.08
CA SER A 96 -24.27 -16.32 7.37
C SER A 96 -24.38 -14.81 7.51
N VAL A 97 -25.59 -14.34 7.80
CA VAL A 97 -25.90 -12.92 7.92
C VAL A 97 -26.57 -12.67 9.26
N GLN A 98 -26.05 -11.70 10.00
CA GLN A 98 -26.68 -11.18 11.21
C GLN A 98 -26.89 -9.69 11.04
N VAL A 99 -28.06 -9.18 11.39
CA VAL A 99 -28.37 -7.74 11.34
C VAL A 99 -29.03 -7.34 12.66
N SER A 100 -28.51 -6.29 13.30
CA SER A 100 -29.03 -5.83 14.59
C SER A 100 -30.42 -5.21 14.42
N GLU A 101 -30.57 -4.32 13.43
CA GLU A 101 -31.86 -3.75 13.08
C GLU A 101 -31.93 -3.43 11.58
N LEU A 102 -33.03 -3.84 10.93
CA LEU A 102 -33.42 -3.39 9.60
C LEU A 102 -34.57 -2.41 9.75
N THR A 103 -34.40 -1.17 9.31
CA THR A 103 -35.45 -0.14 9.31
C THR A 103 -35.79 0.29 7.89
N LEU A 104 -37.04 0.16 7.51
CA LEU A 104 -37.64 0.75 6.32
C LEU A 104 -38.44 2.00 6.74
N LYS A 105 -38.25 3.13 6.06
CA LYS A 105 -38.99 4.39 6.32
C LYS A 105 -39.73 4.85 5.07
N ARG A 106 -40.89 5.48 5.28
CA ARG A 106 -41.75 6.03 4.22
C ARG A 106 -42.05 4.98 3.13
N VAL A 107 -42.44 3.79 3.56
CA VAL A 107 -43.00 2.78 2.65
C VAL A 107 -44.43 3.19 2.33
N HIS A 108 -44.83 3.10 1.06
CA HIS A 108 -46.18 3.42 0.61
C HIS A 108 -46.93 2.15 0.11
N PRO A 109 -47.50 1.31 1.00
CA PRO A 109 -48.17 0.07 0.60
C PRO A 109 -49.30 0.28 -0.41
N TRP A 110 -50.02 1.39 -0.32
CA TRP A 110 -51.12 1.72 -1.23
C TRP A 110 -50.67 1.85 -2.68
N LYS A 111 -49.50 2.46 -2.95
CA LYS A 111 -48.92 2.56 -4.30
C LYS A 111 -48.53 1.21 -4.88
N ILE A 112 -48.15 0.26 -4.02
CA ILE A 112 -47.85 -1.11 -4.46
C ILE A 112 -49.13 -1.80 -4.93
N TYR A 113 -50.21 -1.68 -4.17
CA TYR A 113 -51.48 -2.35 -4.47
C TYR A 113 -52.20 -1.76 -5.69
N PHE A 114 -52.28 -0.43 -5.80
CA PHE A 114 -53.02 0.24 -6.87
C PHE A 114 -52.18 0.50 -8.11
N ASP A 115 -50.92 0.89 -7.95
CA ASP A 115 -50.08 1.36 -9.06
C ASP A 115 -48.98 0.35 -9.44
N GLY A 116 -48.76 -0.69 -8.62
CA GLY A 116 -47.63 -1.60 -8.77
C GLY A 116 -46.27 -0.93 -8.51
N MET A 117 -46.24 0.19 -7.78
CA MET A 117 -45.03 0.98 -7.54
C MET A 117 -44.55 0.85 -6.10
N LEU A 118 -43.34 0.32 -5.90
CA LEU A 118 -42.69 0.26 -4.60
C LEU A 118 -41.77 1.46 -4.41
N GLU A 119 -42.25 2.47 -3.68
CA GLU A 119 -41.45 3.64 -3.30
C GLU A 119 -41.12 3.61 -1.81
N MET A 120 -39.84 3.80 -1.49
CA MET A 120 -39.34 3.85 -0.12
C MET A 120 -38.41 5.03 0.07
N GLY A 121 -38.56 5.71 1.21
CA GLY A 121 -37.72 6.84 1.57
C GLY A 121 -36.35 6.43 2.08
N SER A 122 -36.24 5.39 2.89
CA SER A 122 -34.91 4.89 3.28
C SER A 122 -34.92 3.45 3.77
N VAL A 123 -33.85 2.72 3.52
CA VAL A 123 -33.54 1.41 4.10
C VAL A 123 -32.27 1.56 4.94
N VAL A 124 -32.33 1.26 6.23
CA VAL A 124 -31.17 1.30 7.13
C VAL A 124 -30.94 -0.09 7.67
N ILE A 125 -29.73 -0.60 7.45
CA ILE A 125 -29.27 -1.92 7.89
C ILE A 125 -28.16 -1.64 8.91
N ASP A 126 -28.49 -1.80 10.20
CA ASP A 126 -27.59 -1.51 11.30
C ASP A 126 -26.75 -2.72 11.70
N LYS A 127 -25.43 -2.52 11.75
CA LYS A 127 -24.40 -3.49 12.12
C LYS A 127 -24.58 -4.85 11.44
N PRO A 128 -24.69 -4.90 10.10
CA PRO A 128 -24.75 -6.17 9.39
C PRO A 128 -23.40 -6.89 9.51
N LYS A 129 -23.44 -8.15 9.91
CA LYS A 129 -22.29 -9.06 9.91
C LYS A 129 -22.52 -10.10 8.83
N LEU A 130 -21.72 -10.05 7.77
CA LEU A 130 -21.74 -11.03 6.69
C LEU A 130 -20.52 -11.94 6.82
N GLN A 131 -20.76 -13.23 7.00
CA GLN A 131 -19.74 -14.26 6.93
C GLN A 131 -19.96 -15.11 5.67
N VAL A 132 -18.92 -15.27 4.87
CA VAL A 132 -18.92 -16.13 3.68
C VAL A 132 -17.89 -17.23 3.89
N ILE A 133 -18.33 -18.49 3.84
CA ILE A 133 -17.46 -19.66 3.97
C ILE A 133 -17.36 -20.33 2.60
N PHE A 134 -16.16 -20.37 2.04
CA PHE A 134 -15.87 -21.16 0.84
C PHE A 134 -15.54 -22.61 1.22
N THR A 135 -16.13 -23.55 0.48
CA THR A 135 -15.91 -25.00 0.65
C THR A 135 -15.49 -25.63 -0.68
N ASN A 136 -14.59 -26.61 -0.63
CA ASN A 136 -14.09 -27.36 -1.80
C ASN A 136 -15.08 -28.41 -2.33
N ALA A 137 -16.39 -28.21 -2.17
CA ALA A 137 -17.40 -29.13 -2.68
C ALA A 137 -17.27 -29.25 -4.21
N LYS A 138 -17.03 -30.49 -4.68
CA LYS A 138 -17.08 -30.84 -6.10
C LYS A 138 -18.55 -30.89 -6.50
N ARG A 139 -18.97 -29.95 -7.34
CA ARG A 139 -20.33 -29.92 -7.89
C ARG A 139 -20.30 -30.55 -9.28
N ASN A 140 -21.23 -31.48 -9.56
CA ASN A 140 -21.47 -31.93 -10.92
C ASN A 140 -22.00 -30.73 -11.73
N LYS A 141 -21.26 -30.39 -12.77
CA LYS A 141 -21.42 -29.17 -13.53
C LYS A 141 -22.44 -29.44 -14.62
N GLU A 142 -23.73 -29.34 -14.29
CA GLU A 142 -24.79 -29.42 -15.29
C GLU A 142 -25.77 -28.25 -15.21
N THR A 143 -25.80 -27.54 -16.35
CA THR A 143 -26.96 -26.98 -17.04
C THR A 143 -27.91 -26.08 -16.27
N THR A 144 -27.57 -24.79 -16.24
CA THR A 144 -28.59 -23.77 -16.46
C THR A 144 -28.02 -22.74 -17.42
N ALA A 145 -28.70 -22.53 -18.54
CA ALA A 145 -28.37 -21.41 -19.42
C ALA A 145 -28.36 -20.13 -18.56
N PRO A 146 -27.39 -19.21 -18.76
CA PRO A 146 -27.34 -17.98 -17.98
C PRO A 146 -28.67 -17.23 -18.15
N ASP A 147 -29.35 -16.93 -17.04
CA ASP A 147 -30.57 -16.12 -17.07
C ASP A 147 -30.22 -14.70 -17.52
N VAL A 148 -30.45 -14.44 -18.81
CA VAL A 148 -30.17 -13.17 -19.50
C VAL A 148 -31.14 -12.05 -19.11
N ARG A 149 -32.17 -12.33 -18.30
CA ARG A 149 -33.16 -11.32 -17.95
C ARG A 149 -32.55 -10.19 -17.10
N THR A 150 -32.94 -8.96 -17.39
CA THR A 150 -32.55 -7.77 -16.62
C THR A 150 -33.18 -7.80 -15.22
N VAL A 151 -32.65 -7.00 -14.30
CA VAL A 151 -33.23 -6.87 -12.95
C VAL A 151 -34.69 -6.41 -13.03
N TRP A 152 -35.01 -5.50 -13.95
CA TRP A 152 -36.38 -5.08 -14.20
C TRP A 152 -37.25 -6.23 -14.74
N GLN A 153 -36.78 -7.02 -15.71
CA GLN A 153 -37.56 -8.15 -16.25
C GLN A 153 -37.89 -9.22 -15.20
N ARG A 154 -37.04 -9.38 -14.18
CA ARG A 154 -37.32 -10.26 -13.02
C ARG A 154 -38.32 -9.64 -12.06
N LEU A 155 -38.34 -8.31 -11.97
CA LEU A 155 -39.20 -7.54 -11.07
C LEU A 155 -40.59 -7.27 -11.65
N SER A 156 -40.70 -7.10 -12.97
CA SER A 156 -41.89 -6.65 -13.69
C SER A 156 -43.15 -7.49 -13.49
N PRO A 157 -43.11 -8.81 -13.22
CA PRO A 157 -44.31 -9.56 -12.88
C PRO A 157 -44.95 -9.16 -11.54
N TYR A 158 -44.17 -8.54 -10.64
CA TYR A 158 -44.60 -8.18 -9.29
C TYR A 158 -44.75 -6.67 -9.10
N LEU A 159 -43.89 -5.88 -9.74
CA LEU A 159 -43.81 -4.42 -9.57
C LEU A 159 -43.46 -3.75 -10.90
N ARG A 160 -44.17 -2.68 -11.23
CA ARG A 160 -43.87 -1.83 -12.40
C ARG A 160 -42.59 -1.01 -12.19
N SER A 161 -42.38 -0.54 -10.96
CA SER A 161 -41.20 0.22 -10.56
C SER A 161 -40.81 -0.02 -9.10
N LEU A 162 -39.51 0.08 -8.83
CA LEU A 162 -38.93 0.10 -7.49
C LEU A 162 -38.03 1.33 -7.37
N LYS A 163 -38.33 2.19 -6.39
CA LYS A 163 -37.52 3.36 -6.07
C LYS A 163 -37.19 3.41 -4.59
N VAL A 164 -35.91 3.58 -4.28
CA VAL A 164 -35.41 3.77 -2.91
C VAL A 164 -34.50 4.98 -2.87
N GLN A 165 -34.87 6.00 -2.09
CA GLN A 165 -34.07 7.24 -2.04
C GLN A 165 -32.71 7.01 -1.38
N ASP A 166 -32.67 6.31 -0.24
CA ASP A 166 -31.42 6.04 0.49
C ASP A 166 -31.38 4.61 1.01
N ILE A 167 -30.28 3.89 0.79
CA ILE A 167 -29.97 2.62 1.45
C ILE A 167 -28.67 2.80 2.21
N THR A 168 -28.68 2.57 3.52
CA THR A 168 -27.49 2.72 4.36
C THR A 168 -27.20 1.42 5.09
N PHE A 169 -25.99 0.91 4.89
CA PHE A 169 -25.37 -0.11 5.72
C PHE A 169 -24.47 0.62 6.73
N GLN A 170 -24.81 0.54 8.02
CA GLN A 170 -24.06 1.22 9.09
C GLN A 170 -23.20 0.20 9.82
N ASP A 171 -21.91 0.50 10.00
CA ASP A 171 -20.96 -0.35 10.73
C ASP A 171 -20.97 -1.82 10.28
N ALA A 172 -20.89 -2.03 8.96
CA ALA A 172 -20.88 -3.36 8.37
C ALA A 172 -19.56 -4.09 8.61
N ASP A 173 -19.67 -5.34 9.05
CA ASP A 173 -18.56 -6.27 9.21
C ASP A 173 -18.65 -7.37 8.15
N PHE A 174 -17.53 -7.65 7.50
CA PHE A 174 -17.39 -8.70 6.51
C PHE A 174 -16.28 -9.68 6.91
N GLN A 175 -16.59 -10.96 6.86
CA GLN A 175 -15.65 -12.04 7.10
C GLN A 175 -15.71 -13.06 5.95
N TYR A 176 -14.57 -13.29 5.31
CA TYR A 176 -14.41 -14.34 4.31
C TYR A 176 -13.51 -15.44 4.87
N VAL A 177 -14.02 -16.68 4.90
CA VAL A 177 -13.30 -17.87 5.37
C VAL A 177 -13.08 -18.81 4.21
N ASP A 178 -11.84 -18.92 3.76
CA ASP A 178 -11.42 -19.87 2.74
C ASP A 178 -10.97 -21.17 3.40
N ARG A 179 -11.80 -22.22 3.30
CA ARG A 179 -11.47 -23.57 3.79
C ARG A 179 -10.76 -24.44 2.75
N SER A 180 -10.35 -23.88 1.61
CA SER A 180 -9.57 -24.63 0.61
C SER A 180 -8.11 -24.80 1.00
N THR A 181 -7.60 -23.95 1.91
CA THR A 181 -6.24 -24.01 2.44
C THR A 181 -6.22 -24.61 3.86
N SER A 182 -5.12 -25.26 4.22
CA SER A 182 -4.87 -25.71 5.60
C SER A 182 -3.64 -24.98 6.16
N PRO A 183 -3.77 -24.13 7.20
CA PRO A 183 -5.02 -23.73 7.87
C PRO A 183 -5.91 -22.84 6.99
N ALA A 184 -7.20 -22.73 7.35
CA ALA A 184 -8.16 -21.89 6.64
C ALA A 184 -7.75 -20.41 6.68
N ARG A 185 -7.79 -19.72 5.53
CA ARG A 185 -7.46 -18.29 5.46
C ARG A 185 -8.71 -17.47 5.78
N THR A 186 -8.59 -16.55 6.73
CA THR A 186 -9.68 -15.66 7.11
C THR A 186 -9.32 -14.21 6.83
N THR A 187 -10.17 -13.51 6.08
CA THR A 187 -10.04 -12.09 5.80
C THR A 187 -11.18 -11.34 6.49
N ASN A 188 -10.85 -10.32 7.29
CA ASN A 188 -11.82 -9.53 8.03
C ASN A 188 -11.77 -8.06 7.61
N LEU A 189 -12.94 -7.47 7.41
CA LEU A 189 -13.15 -6.03 7.26
C LEU A 189 -14.23 -5.62 8.27
N LYS A 190 -14.02 -4.55 9.02
CA LYS A 190 -14.95 -4.13 10.08
C LYS A 190 -15.27 -2.65 9.98
N GLY A 191 -16.47 -2.27 10.39
CA GLY A 191 -16.89 -0.87 10.49
C GLY A 191 -17.01 -0.14 9.15
N LEU A 192 -17.38 -0.86 8.09
CA LEU A 192 -17.64 -0.26 6.78
C LEU A 192 -19.03 0.37 6.75
N THR A 193 -19.12 1.65 6.42
CA THR A 193 -20.39 2.32 6.13
C THR A 193 -20.57 2.44 4.62
N ILE A 194 -21.71 1.99 4.11
CA ILE A 194 -22.08 2.13 2.69
C ILE A 194 -23.38 2.90 2.62
N ARG A 195 -23.42 3.96 1.82
CA ARG A 195 -24.62 4.74 1.50
C ARG A 195 -24.86 4.65 0.01
N VAL A 196 -26.02 4.17 -0.37
CA VAL A 196 -26.48 4.09 -1.76
C VAL A 196 -27.62 5.07 -1.92
N SER A 197 -27.52 5.94 -2.91
CA SER A 197 -28.51 6.99 -3.17
C SER A 197 -29.24 6.74 -4.49
N ASP A 198 -30.55 6.93 -4.45
CA ASP A 198 -31.50 6.87 -5.58
C ASP A 198 -31.37 5.57 -6.39
N LEU A 199 -31.72 4.44 -5.79
CA LEU A 199 -31.96 3.18 -6.51
C LEU A 199 -33.26 3.31 -7.30
N LEU A 200 -33.21 3.09 -8.61
CA LEU A 200 -34.37 3.17 -9.50
C LEU A 200 -34.39 2.00 -10.49
N ILE A 201 -35.39 1.12 -10.37
CA ILE A 201 -35.60 0.00 -11.28
C ILE A 201 -36.97 0.16 -11.93
N ASP A 202 -36.98 0.48 -13.22
CA ASP A 202 -38.18 0.57 -14.06
C ASP A 202 -37.83 0.16 -15.51
N SER A 203 -38.81 0.24 -16.41
CA SER A 203 -38.65 -0.20 -17.80
C SER A 203 -37.64 0.65 -18.59
N LEU A 204 -37.35 1.88 -18.15
CA LEU A 204 -36.43 2.80 -18.81
C LEU A 204 -35.03 2.70 -18.19
N SER A 205 -34.95 2.58 -16.86
CA SER A 205 -33.68 2.56 -16.12
C SER A 205 -32.83 1.32 -16.40
N GLN A 206 -33.40 0.27 -17.01
CA GLN A 206 -32.64 -0.89 -17.47
C GLN A 206 -31.68 -0.56 -18.63
N PHE A 207 -31.89 0.56 -19.34
CA PHE A 207 -31.03 1.02 -20.44
C PHE A 207 -30.13 2.19 -20.04
N ASP A 208 -30.27 2.70 -18.82
CA ASP A 208 -29.49 3.83 -18.30
C ASP A 208 -28.07 3.40 -17.91
N LYS A 209 -27.10 3.71 -18.76
CA LYS A 209 -25.68 3.41 -18.52
C LYS A 209 -25.01 4.36 -17.52
N SER A 210 -25.67 5.46 -17.14
CA SER A 210 -25.11 6.43 -16.17
C SER A 210 -25.21 5.93 -14.73
N ARG A 211 -26.05 4.93 -14.47
CA ARG A 211 -26.30 4.37 -13.13
C ARG A 211 -25.59 3.04 -12.93
N LEU A 212 -24.58 3.03 -12.07
CA LEU A 212 -23.99 1.77 -11.63
C LEU A 212 -25.01 1.05 -10.72
N TYR A 213 -25.32 -0.21 -11.03
CA TYR A 213 -26.33 -1.00 -10.31
C TYR A 213 -27.70 -0.31 -10.17
N HIS A 214 -28.10 0.50 -11.15
CA HIS A 214 -29.34 1.28 -11.13
C HIS A 214 -29.40 2.35 -10.01
N THR A 215 -28.25 2.75 -9.47
CA THR A 215 -28.13 3.76 -8.39
C THR A 215 -27.45 5.02 -8.90
N ARG A 216 -27.70 6.17 -8.26
CA ARG A 216 -27.00 7.43 -8.58
C ARG A 216 -25.62 7.50 -7.94
N ASP A 217 -25.51 7.14 -6.67
CA ASP A 217 -24.23 7.14 -5.96
C ASP A 217 -24.13 5.94 -5.04
N ILE A 218 -22.93 5.37 -4.96
CA ILE A 218 -22.53 4.41 -3.94
C ILE A 218 -21.34 5.06 -3.23
N TYR A 219 -21.60 5.59 -2.04
CA TYR A 219 -20.61 6.15 -1.16
C TYR A 219 -20.17 5.10 -0.14
N ALA A 220 -18.86 4.85 -0.06
CA ALA A 220 -18.27 3.95 0.92
C ALA A 220 -17.36 4.73 1.86
N GLU A 221 -17.42 4.42 3.15
CA GLU A 221 -16.59 5.03 4.18
C GLU A 221 -16.13 3.99 5.20
N LEU A 222 -14.85 4.05 5.55
CA LEU A 222 -14.23 3.20 6.55
C LEU A 222 -13.29 4.04 7.39
N ASN A 223 -13.45 4.00 8.72
CA ASN A 223 -12.65 4.79 9.65
C ASN A 223 -11.80 3.88 10.55
N SER A 224 -10.58 4.32 10.86
CA SER A 224 -9.67 3.67 11.82
C SER A 224 -9.39 2.19 11.54
N TYR A 225 -9.17 1.83 10.27
CA TYR A 225 -8.82 0.46 9.90
C TYR A 225 -7.38 0.12 10.32
N LYS A 226 -7.20 -1.06 10.89
CA LYS A 226 -5.91 -1.58 11.31
C LYS A 226 -5.82 -3.08 11.02
N SER A 227 -4.73 -3.52 10.41
CA SER A 227 -4.45 -4.94 10.20
C SER A 227 -2.96 -5.25 10.34
N VAL A 228 -2.64 -6.51 10.58
CA VAL A 228 -1.27 -7.02 10.60
C VAL A 228 -1.02 -7.75 9.29
N THR A 229 0.15 -7.56 8.69
CA THR A 229 0.52 -8.25 7.45
C THR A 229 0.60 -9.75 7.68
N ALA A 230 0.41 -10.56 6.63
CA ALA A 230 0.43 -12.02 6.73
C ALA A 230 1.75 -12.57 7.30
N ASP A 231 2.88 -11.90 7.02
CA ASP A 231 4.19 -12.24 7.57
C ASP A 231 4.43 -11.71 8.99
N SER A 232 3.41 -11.10 9.61
CA SER A 232 3.44 -10.54 10.96
C SER A 232 4.51 -9.47 11.21
N ASN A 233 5.13 -8.92 10.17
CA ASN A 233 6.24 -7.98 10.31
C ASN A 233 5.79 -6.51 10.38
N TYR A 234 4.60 -6.21 9.88
CA TYR A 234 4.09 -4.85 9.78
C TYR A 234 2.65 -4.74 10.26
N THR A 235 2.29 -3.54 10.69
CA THR A 235 0.91 -3.11 10.90
C THR A 235 0.54 -2.09 9.83
N ILE A 236 -0.56 -2.33 9.13
CA ILE A 236 -1.18 -1.38 8.22
C ILE A 236 -2.23 -0.60 9.01
N GLN A 237 -2.23 0.72 8.88
CA GLN A 237 -3.20 1.61 9.50
C GLN A 237 -3.76 2.56 8.44
N ILE A 238 -5.08 2.77 8.46
CA ILE A 238 -5.78 3.75 7.62
C ILE A 238 -6.68 4.56 8.54
N GLN A 239 -6.48 5.88 8.58
CA GLN A 239 -7.32 6.76 9.38
C GLN A 239 -8.74 6.84 8.79
N GLN A 240 -8.83 7.05 7.48
CA GLN A 240 -10.10 7.14 6.77
C GLN A 240 -9.94 6.68 5.32
N PHE A 241 -10.89 5.89 4.84
CA PHE A 241 -11.10 5.61 3.43
C PHE A 241 -12.49 6.11 3.04
N THR A 242 -12.58 6.77 1.90
CA THR A 242 -13.84 7.25 1.31
C THR A 242 -13.85 7.03 -0.19
N ALA A 243 -14.98 6.62 -0.76
CA ALA A 243 -15.16 6.52 -2.20
C ALA A 243 -16.58 6.93 -2.59
N SER A 244 -16.76 7.44 -3.82
CA SER A 244 -18.08 7.77 -4.39
C SER A 244 -18.07 7.48 -5.88
N THR A 245 -19.07 6.71 -6.34
CA THR A 245 -19.22 6.38 -7.76
C THR A 245 -19.72 7.58 -8.55
N ALA A 246 -20.61 8.40 -7.99
CA ALA A 246 -21.12 9.59 -8.67
C ALA A 246 -20.04 10.66 -8.84
N LYS A 247 -19.19 10.84 -7.83
CA LYS A 247 -18.06 11.79 -7.87
C LYS A 247 -16.80 11.20 -8.49
N GLY A 248 -16.80 9.90 -8.81
CA GLY A 248 -15.71 9.21 -9.49
C GLY A 248 -14.38 9.22 -8.73
N TYR A 249 -14.36 9.15 -7.40
CA TYR A 249 -13.11 9.19 -6.63
C TYR A 249 -13.03 8.11 -5.55
N ALA A 250 -11.79 7.73 -5.23
CA ALA A 250 -11.44 6.96 -4.04
C ALA A 250 -10.28 7.66 -3.32
N ARG A 251 -10.39 7.86 -2.01
CA ARG A 251 -9.44 8.59 -1.18
C ARG A 251 -9.11 7.80 0.07
N ILE A 252 -7.82 7.75 0.41
CA ILE A 252 -7.29 7.26 1.67
C ILE A 252 -6.60 8.44 2.36
N LYS A 253 -6.94 8.69 3.63
CA LYS A 253 -6.24 9.61 4.52
C LYS A 253 -5.51 8.83 5.60
N GLY A 254 -4.29 9.26 5.90
CA GLY A 254 -3.46 8.72 6.98
C GLY A 254 -3.15 7.24 6.80
N LEU A 255 -2.64 6.84 5.63
CA LEU A 255 -2.13 5.48 5.42
C LEU A 255 -0.76 5.34 6.07
N LYS A 256 -0.57 4.31 6.91
CA LYS A 256 0.73 4.01 7.53
C LYS A 256 1.06 2.53 7.43
N LEU A 257 2.30 2.24 7.05
CA LEU A 257 2.94 0.94 7.17
C LEU A 257 3.98 1.03 8.30
N VAL A 258 3.66 0.42 9.44
CA VAL A 258 4.46 0.52 10.66
C VAL A 258 5.15 -0.82 10.92
N PRO A 259 6.49 -0.90 10.90
CA PRO A 259 7.21 -2.10 11.29
C PRO A 259 6.93 -2.44 12.76
N ARG A 260 6.73 -3.71 13.07
CA ARG A 260 6.47 -4.17 14.44
C ARG A 260 7.71 -4.28 15.32
N TYR A 261 8.90 -4.15 14.72
CA TYR A 261 10.20 -4.25 15.39
C TYR A 261 11.07 -3.03 15.06
N GLY A 262 12.02 -2.72 15.96
CA GLY A 262 13.06 -1.71 15.73
C GLY A 262 13.98 -2.06 14.54
N GLU A 263 14.80 -1.14 14.06
CA GLU A 263 15.65 -1.35 12.87
C GLU A 263 16.56 -2.60 12.99
N MET A 264 17.32 -2.70 14.08
CA MET A 264 18.27 -3.81 14.29
C MET A 264 17.57 -5.11 14.69
N GLU A 265 16.54 -5.03 15.54
CA GLU A 265 15.73 -6.19 15.94
C GLU A 265 15.04 -6.83 14.72
N PHE A 266 14.43 -6.00 13.85
CA PHE A 266 13.85 -6.45 12.59
C PHE A 266 14.88 -7.19 11.75
N ALA A 267 16.10 -6.65 11.60
CA ALA A 267 17.15 -7.29 10.82
C ALA A 267 17.54 -8.65 11.41
N ASN A 268 17.64 -8.75 12.74
CA ASN A 268 18.01 -9.98 13.44
C ASN A 268 16.93 -11.07 13.39
N HIS A 269 15.67 -10.72 13.12
CA HIS A 269 14.61 -11.70 12.88
C HIS A 269 14.80 -12.51 11.59
N PHE A 270 15.63 -12.05 10.65
CA PHE A 270 15.90 -12.74 9.39
C PHE A 270 17.32 -13.28 9.36
N LYS A 271 17.52 -14.48 8.81
CA LYS A 271 18.86 -15.07 8.64
C LYS A 271 19.69 -14.40 7.52
N VAL A 272 19.04 -13.58 6.70
CA VAL A 272 19.62 -12.89 5.54
C VAL A 272 19.17 -11.43 5.53
N GLN A 273 19.89 -10.59 4.79
CA GLN A 273 19.53 -9.21 4.57
C GLN A 273 18.08 -9.09 4.06
N LYS A 274 17.29 -8.28 4.76
CA LYS A 274 15.93 -7.89 4.37
C LYS A 274 15.75 -6.41 4.63
N ASP A 275 15.18 -5.70 3.65
CA ASP A 275 14.86 -4.29 3.81
C ASP A 275 13.68 -4.14 4.79
N ARG A 276 13.81 -3.19 5.72
CA ARG A 276 12.74 -2.76 6.60
C ARG A 276 12.11 -1.50 6.03
N TYR A 277 10.79 -1.50 5.84
CA TYR A 277 10.05 -0.38 5.27
C TYR A 277 9.17 0.31 6.31
N SER A 278 9.31 1.62 6.48
CA SER A 278 8.31 2.43 7.16
C SER A 278 7.74 3.43 6.18
N ALA A 279 6.42 3.44 6.04
CA ALA A 279 5.75 4.35 5.11
C ALA A 279 4.60 5.09 5.80
N SER A 280 4.41 6.34 5.42
CA SER A 280 3.32 7.20 5.87
C SER A 280 2.87 8.05 4.69
N ILE A 281 1.56 8.13 4.44
CA ILE A 281 0.98 8.99 3.40
C ILE A 281 -0.17 9.77 4.05
N GLU A 282 -0.08 11.11 4.01
CA GLU A 282 -1.14 11.98 4.53
C GLU A 282 -2.43 11.78 3.74
N GLU A 283 -2.34 11.81 2.41
CA GLU A 283 -3.47 11.58 1.51
C GLU A 283 -3.04 10.88 0.22
N ALA A 284 -3.80 9.87 -0.17
CA ALA A 284 -3.75 9.24 -1.48
C ALA A 284 -5.14 9.31 -2.12
N GLN A 285 -5.27 9.92 -3.30
CA GLN A 285 -6.57 10.11 -3.96
C GLN A 285 -6.50 9.75 -5.44
N LEU A 286 -7.36 8.82 -5.86
CA LEU A 286 -7.67 8.51 -7.25
C LEU A 286 -8.88 9.32 -7.71
N ASN A 287 -8.81 9.87 -8.92
CA ASN A 287 -9.85 10.73 -9.51
C ASN A 287 -10.30 10.25 -10.90
N ASN A 288 -11.58 10.51 -11.19
CA ASN A 288 -12.29 10.09 -12.39
C ASN A 288 -12.13 8.58 -12.64
N ILE A 289 -12.45 7.79 -11.63
CA ILE A 289 -12.42 6.33 -11.70
C ILE A 289 -13.59 5.86 -12.55
N ASP A 290 -13.32 5.01 -13.54
CA ASP A 290 -14.35 4.26 -14.25
C ASP A 290 -14.81 3.06 -13.40
N TYR A 291 -15.78 3.29 -12.53
CA TYR A 291 -16.35 2.24 -11.69
C TYR A 291 -17.12 1.18 -12.49
N GLY A 292 -17.59 1.51 -13.70
CA GLY A 292 -18.23 0.54 -14.59
C GLY A 292 -17.23 -0.52 -15.06
N MET A 293 -16.08 -0.07 -15.57
CA MET A 293 -14.97 -0.94 -15.97
C MET A 293 -14.36 -1.70 -14.80
N LEU A 294 -14.22 -1.04 -13.63
CA LEU A 294 -13.72 -1.71 -12.43
C LEU A 294 -14.65 -2.85 -12.00
N ASN A 295 -15.96 -2.63 -12.09
CA ASN A 295 -16.94 -3.61 -11.65
C ASN A 295 -17.15 -4.76 -12.65
N LEU A 296 -17.35 -4.43 -13.93
CA LEU A 296 -17.72 -5.41 -14.96
C LEU A 296 -16.50 -6.15 -15.51
N ASN A 297 -15.39 -5.44 -15.71
CA ASN A 297 -14.20 -5.97 -16.37
C ASN A 297 -13.03 -6.19 -15.42
N ARG A 298 -13.16 -5.81 -14.13
CA ARG A 298 -12.05 -5.81 -13.17
C ARG A 298 -10.86 -4.97 -13.63
N ARG A 299 -11.14 -3.84 -14.30
CA ARG A 299 -10.12 -2.92 -14.80
C ARG A 299 -10.21 -1.58 -14.08
N LEU A 300 -9.16 -1.20 -13.37
CA LEU A 300 -9.06 0.11 -12.71
C LEU A 300 -8.56 1.15 -13.71
N LEU A 301 -9.46 1.96 -14.24
CA LEU A 301 -9.10 3.09 -15.09
C LEU A 301 -9.32 4.40 -14.33
N ALA A 302 -8.32 5.25 -14.25
CA ALA A 302 -8.40 6.56 -13.59
C ALA A 302 -7.53 7.61 -14.29
N THR A 303 -7.94 8.87 -14.21
CA THR A 303 -7.18 9.98 -14.82
C THR A 303 -5.96 10.37 -13.99
N ASN A 304 -6.07 10.37 -12.67
CA ASN A 304 -4.91 10.65 -11.82
C ASN A 304 -4.97 10.00 -10.44
N LEU A 305 -3.77 9.78 -9.89
CA LEU A 305 -3.51 9.45 -8.50
C LEU A 305 -2.68 10.57 -7.90
N THR A 306 -3.14 11.20 -6.84
CA THR A 306 -2.34 12.18 -6.08
C THR A 306 -1.88 11.56 -4.77
N LEU A 307 -0.57 11.60 -4.52
CA LEU A 307 0.05 11.23 -3.24
C LEU A 307 0.62 12.49 -2.60
N LYS A 308 0.03 12.89 -1.46
CA LYS A 308 0.43 14.06 -0.71
C LYS A 308 1.17 13.64 0.55
N LYS A 309 2.35 14.22 0.76
CA LYS A 309 3.27 13.91 1.87
C LYS A 309 3.45 12.41 2.07
N ALA A 310 3.90 11.74 1.01
CA ALA A 310 4.32 10.35 1.10
C ALA A 310 5.75 10.29 1.66
N ASP A 311 5.89 9.86 2.91
CA ASP A 311 7.15 9.62 3.59
C ASP A 311 7.48 8.13 3.52
N LEU A 312 8.59 7.77 2.88
CA LEU A 312 9.11 6.41 2.81
C LEU A 312 10.51 6.36 3.43
N SER A 313 10.68 5.50 4.44
CA SER A 313 11.97 5.21 5.05
C SER A 313 12.32 3.73 4.86
N ILE A 314 13.48 3.49 4.27
CA ILE A 314 14.02 2.16 3.98
C ILE A 314 15.30 1.99 4.79
N PHE A 315 15.39 0.88 5.51
CA PHE A 315 16.57 0.52 6.28
C PHE A 315 17.09 -0.87 5.88
N LEU A 316 18.39 -0.98 5.65
CA LEU A 316 19.09 -2.23 5.36
C LEU A 316 20.26 -2.41 6.32
N ASN A 317 20.32 -3.56 6.99
CA ASN A 317 21.48 -3.95 7.79
C ASN A 317 22.45 -4.82 6.96
N ARG A 318 23.61 -4.28 6.58
CA ARG A 318 24.63 -5.03 5.80
C ARG A 318 25.45 -6.02 6.63
N SER A 319 25.20 -6.16 7.93
CA SER A 319 25.87 -7.16 8.77
C SER A 319 25.34 -8.58 8.52
N MET A 320 24.15 -8.70 7.92
CA MET A 320 23.54 -9.99 7.62
C MET A 320 24.06 -10.54 6.28
N PRO A 321 24.06 -11.87 6.08
CA PRO A 321 24.40 -12.47 4.79
C PRO A 321 23.46 -12.01 3.67
N ASP A 322 23.95 -11.95 2.43
CA ASP A 322 23.13 -11.58 1.28
C ASP A 322 21.98 -12.58 1.04
N SER A 323 20.84 -12.08 0.56
CA SER A 323 19.69 -12.94 0.24
C SER A 323 19.91 -13.67 -1.10
N LEU A 324 19.54 -14.95 -1.16
CA LEU A 324 19.51 -15.70 -2.42
C LEU A 324 18.34 -15.31 -3.34
N ARG A 325 17.35 -14.56 -2.83
CA ARG A 325 16.21 -14.12 -3.63
C ARG A 325 16.60 -12.95 -4.52
N ASP A 326 16.21 -13.04 -5.79
CA ASP A 326 16.39 -11.94 -6.73
C ASP A 326 15.47 -10.76 -6.40
N ARG A 327 16.05 -9.68 -5.87
CA ARG A 327 15.35 -8.42 -5.58
C ARG A 327 15.02 -7.60 -6.83
N GLY A 328 15.51 -8.01 -8.00
CA GLY A 328 15.15 -7.46 -9.31
C GLY A 328 13.65 -7.53 -9.57
N MET A 329 12.98 -8.56 -9.04
CA MET A 329 11.52 -8.66 -9.08
C MET A 329 10.85 -7.42 -8.45
N ASN A 330 11.43 -6.79 -7.44
CA ASN A 330 10.83 -5.61 -6.79
C ASN A 330 11.09 -4.29 -7.53
N PHE A 331 11.62 -4.32 -8.76
CA PHE A 331 11.75 -3.11 -9.58
C PHE A 331 10.38 -2.49 -9.88
N PRO A 332 10.26 -1.17 -10.10
CA PRO A 332 8.98 -0.51 -10.32
C PRO A 332 8.13 -1.17 -11.42
N THR A 333 8.73 -1.45 -12.58
CA THR A 333 8.06 -2.13 -13.71
C THR A 333 7.49 -3.50 -13.32
N PHE A 334 8.31 -4.37 -12.73
CA PHE A 334 7.89 -5.71 -12.36
C PHE A 334 6.91 -5.73 -11.19
N SER A 335 7.03 -4.78 -10.26
CA SER A 335 6.06 -4.60 -9.18
C SER A 335 4.69 -4.21 -9.73
N LEU A 336 4.66 -3.34 -10.75
CA LEU A 336 3.43 -2.97 -11.44
C LEU A 336 2.84 -4.14 -12.24
N GLN A 337 3.66 -4.89 -12.98
CA GLN A 337 3.21 -6.08 -13.72
C GLN A 337 2.65 -7.19 -12.83
N ARG A 338 3.15 -7.34 -11.60
CA ARG A 338 2.62 -8.32 -10.62
C ARG A 338 1.36 -7.86 -9.91
N PHE A 339 0.95 -6.60 -10.08
CA PHE A 339 -0.31 -6.15 -9.51
C PHE A 339 -1.46 -6.90 -10.19
N GLU A 340 -2.26 -7.64 -9.42
CA GLU A 340 -3.26 -8.58 -9.96
C GLU A 340 -4.46 -7.90 -10.63
N LEU A 341 -4.65 -6.59 -10.39
CA LEU A 341 -5.72 -5.80 -10.98
C LEU A 341 -5.18 -5.07 -12.21
N ASP A 342 -5.77 -5.32 -13.37
CA ASP A 342 -5.48 -4.57 -14.60
C ASP A 342 -5.81 -3.10 -14.37
N SER A 343 -4.81 -2.25 -14.47
CA SER A 343 -4.88 -0.87 -14.02
C SER A 343 -4.22 0.06 -15.01
N LYS A 344 -4.86 1.22 -15.23
CA LYS A 344 -4.32 2.34 -15.97
C LYS A 344 -4.60 3.62 -15.19
N VAL A 345 -3.53 4.33 -14.82
CA VAL A 345 -3.59 5.68 -14.27
C VAL A 345 -2.81 6.61 -15.18
N ASP A 346 -3.48 7.60 -15.77
CA ASP A 346 -2.82 8.47 -16.76
C ASP A 346 -1.69 9.30 -16.12
N THR A 347 -1.90 9.83 -14.91
CA THR A 347 -0.87 10.59 -14.18
C THR A 347 -0.85 10.30 -12.68
N VAL A 348 0.33 10.03 -12.13
CA VAL A 348 0.57 9.98 -10.68
C VAL A 348 1.28 11.25 -10.25
N HIS A 349 0.69 12.05 -9.37
CA HIS A 349 1.30 13.24 -8.79
C HIS A 349 1.91 12.94 -7.43
N LEU A 350 3.14 13.40 -7.21
CA LEU A 350 3.80 13.42 -5.91
C LEU A 350 3.86 14.86 -5.42
N LEU A 351 3.34 15.12 -4.22
CA LEU A 351 3.30 16.46 -3.62
C LEU A 351 3.97 16.41 -2.25
N ASP A 352 5.00 17.23 -2.06
CA ASP A 352 5.73 17.41 -0.80
C ASP A 352 6.13 16.10 -0.10
N SER A 353 6.67 15.15 -0.85
CA SER A 353 6.99 13.80 -0.37
C SER A 353 8.46 13.66 0.03
N ARG A 354 8.83 12.54 0.67
CA ARG A 354 10.20 12.28 1.14
C ARG A 354 10.57 10.80 1.05
N VAL A 355 11.82 10.54 0.69
CA VAL A 355 12.41 9.20 0.71
C VAL A 355 13.73 9.23 1.47
N ASN A 356 13.85 8.37 2.47
CA ASN A 356 15.07 8.16 3.24
C ASN A 356 15.57 6.73 2.99
N TYR A 357 16.79 6.60 2.48
CA TYR A 357 17.45 5.30 2.35
C TYR A 357 18.61 5.22 3.32
N SER A 358 18.57 4.24 4.23
CA SER A 358 19.58 4.04 5.26
C SER A 358 20.20 2.66 5.18
N GLU A 359 21.52 2.60 5.35
CA GLU A 359 22.27 1.35 5.45
C GLU A 359 23.13 1.36 6.72
N TYR A 360 23.08 0.27 7.47
CA TYR A 360 24.04 0.02 8.54
C TYR A 360 25.26 -0.70 7.97
N ASN A 361 26.46 -0.15 8.19
CA ASN A 361 27.72 -0.74 7.76
C ASN A 361 28.41 -1.45 8.96
N PRO A 362 28.73 -2.75 8.86
CA PRO A 362 29.38 -3.51 9.94
C PRO A 362 30.80 -3.01 10.27
N ASP A 363 31.54 -2.47 9.30
CA ASP A 363 32.91 -1.99 9.48
C ASP A 363 32.94 -0.73 10.35
N SER A 364 32.07 0.23 10.05
CA SER A 364 31.95 1.48 10.80
C SER A 364 31.05 1.37 12.04
N ARG A 365 30.23 0.33 12.11
CA ARG A 365 29.14 0.12 13.09
C ARG A 365 28.18 1.32 13.18
N ARG A 366 27.96 1.98 12.05
CA ARG A 366 27.13 3.17 11.95
C ARG A 366 26.16 3.07 10.78
N LYS A 367 25.07 3.82 10.90
CA LYS A 367 24.06 3.98 9.87
C LYS A 367 24.40 5.20 9.00
N GLY A 368 24.44 5.02 7.69
CA GLY A 368 24.48 6.10 6.72
C GLY A 368 23.13 6.29 6.06
N THR A 369 22.75 7.54 5.80
CA THR A 369 21.44 7.88 5.26
C THR A 369 21.56 8.85 4.11
N VAL A 370 20.90 8.54 3.00
CA VAL A 370 20.64 9.45 1.87
C VAL A 370 19.19 9.89 1.94
N ILE A 371 18.98 11.21 1.88
CA ILE A 371 17.66 11.85 2.04
C ILE A 371 17.30 12.56 0.75
N PHE A 372 16.08 12.33 0.27
CA PHE A 372 15.43 13.13 -0.76
C PHE A 372 14.15 13.69 -0.14
N SER A 373 14.12 14.99 0.15
CA SER A 373 12.94 15.66 0.70
C SER A 373 12.29 16.58 -0.32
N LYS A 374 11.10 17.11 -0.01
CA LYS A 374 10.35 18.01 -0.90
C LYS A 374 10.20 17.44 -2.32
N ILE A 375 9.97 16.13 -2.41
CA ILE A 375 9.76 15.44 -3.67
C ILE A 375 8.44 15.91 -4.27
N ASN A 376 8.52 16.53 -5.43
CA ASN A 376 7.39 17.03 -6.20
C ASN A 376 7.53 16.62 -7.67
N GLY A 377 6.42 16.27 -8.33
CA GLY A 377 6.44 15.97 -9.75
C GLY A 377 5.32 15.02 -10.17
N HIS A 378 5.52 14.37 -11.31
CA HIS A 378 4.53 13.45 -11.86
C HIS A 378 5.15 12.25 -12.57
N ILE A 379 4.37 11.18 -12.70
CA ILE A 379 4.66 10.00 -13.50
C ILE A 379 3.49 9.79 -14.46
N LEU A 380 3.77 9.77 -15.76
CA LEU A 380 2.78 9.56 -16.82
C LEU A 380 2.66 8.08 -17.16
N ASN A 381 1.47 7.68 -17.60
CA ASN A 381 1.15 6.35 -18.14
C ASN A 381 1.53 5.19 -17.19
N VAL A 382 1.03 5.20 -15.96
CA VAL A 382 1.25 4.10 -15.01
C VAL A 382 0.22 3.01 -15.29
N THR A 383 0.66 1.94 -15.94
CA THR A 383 -0.25 0.86 -16.36
C THR A 383 0.38 -0.54 -16.35
N ASN A 384 -0.41 -1.54 -15.99
CA ASN A 384 -0.18 -2.97 -16.29
C ASN A 384 -1.26 -3.54 -17.23
N ASP A 385 -2.23 -2.73 -17.64
CA ASP A 385 -3.31 -3.13 -18.53
C ASP A 385 -2.79 -3.42 -19.95
N SER A 386 -2.98 -4.66 -20.41
CA SER A 386 -2.46 -5.15 -21.70
C SER A 386 -2.92 -4.33 -22.90
N ALA A 387 -4.19 -3.90 -22.93
CA ALA A 387 -4.74 -3.06 -24.00
C ALA A 387 -4.10 -1.66 -24.04
N SER A 388 -3.73 -1.12 -22.88
CA SER A 388 -3.00 0.15 -22.76
C SER A 388 -1.53 -0.01 -23.16
N LEU A 389 -0.88 -1.09 -22.73
CA LEU A 389 0.51 -1.42 -23.07
C LEU A 389 0.72 -1.62 -24.57
N ALA A 390 -0.27 -2.18 -25.27
CA ALA A 390 -0.25 -2.31 -26.73
C ALA A 390 -0.17 -0.94 -27.46
N LYS A 391 -0.63 0.15 -26.82
CA LYS A 391 -0.59 1.51 -27.37
C LYS A 391 0.65 2.29 -26.94
N ASN A 392 1.03 2.19 -25.67
CA ASN A 392 2.19 2.88 -25.12
C ASN A 392 2.79 2.08 -23.96
N THR A 393 4.02 1.60 -24.16
CA THR A 393 4.78 0.85 -23.16
C THR A 393 5.64 1.74 -22.26
N LYS A 394 5.68 3.05 -22.48
CA LYS A 394 6.58 3.96 -21.75
C LYS A 394 5.85 4.68 -20.63
N ALA A 395 6.44 4.66 -19.43
CA ALA A 395 6.05 5.52 -18.33
C ALA A 395 7.15 6.56 -18.06
N ASP A 396 6.79 7.83 -18.05
CA ASP A 396 7.72 8.95 -17.91
C ASP A 396 7.54 9.62 -16.55
N ALA A 397 8.56 9.53 -15.69
CA ALA A 397 8.63 10.22 -14.41
C ALA A 397 9.46 11.49 -14.53
N LYS A 398 8.91 12.63 -14.08
CA LYS A 398 9.62 13.91 -13.96
C LYS A 398 9.46 14.41 -12.53
N LEU A 399 10.55 14.37 -11.77
CA LEU A 399 10.57 14.64 -10.34
C LEU A 399 11.62 15.70 -9.99
N THR A 400 11.30 16.48 -8.98
CA THR A 400 12.19 17.45 -8.32
C THR A 400 12.22 17.15 -6.82
N ALA A 401 13.35 17.39 -6.16
CA ALA A 401 13.54 17.16 -4.73
C ALA A 401 14.66 18.04 -4.18
N LEU A 402 14.87 17.97 -2.87
CA LEU A 402 16.08 18.42 -2.19
C LEU A 402 16.88 17.19 -1.73
N LEU A 403 18.04 16.97 -2.33
CA LEU A 403 19.02 15.99 -1.89
C LEU A 403 19.68 16.48 -0.61
N MET A 404 19.70 15.63 0.42
CA MET A 404 20.21 15.94 1.76
C MET A 404 19.59 17.22 2.37
N ASP A 405 18.30 17.48 2.08
CA ASP A 405 17.55 18.68 2.49
C ASP A 405 18.17 20.02 1.99
N ARG A 406 19.08 19.98 1.01
CA ARG A 406 19.83 21.16 0.54
C ARG A 406 19.89 21.26 -0.98
N GLY A 407 20.56 20.32 -1.65
CA GLY A 407 20.86 20.40 -3.08
C GLY A 407 19.62 20.15 -3.93
N ARG A 408 19.20 21.11 -4.75
CA ARG A 408 18.08 20.91 -5.69
C ARG A 408 18.41 19.75 -6.63
N PHE A 409 17.61 18.70 -6.59
CA PHE A 409 17.76 17.49 -7.41
C PHE A 409 16.61 17.44 -8.41
N ASN A 410 16.91 17.33 -9.70
CA ASN A 410 15.92 17.10 -10.73
C ASN A 410 16.23 15.77 -11.41
N VAL A 411 15.21 14.96 -11.68
CA VAL A 411 15.38 13.68 -12.38
C VAL A 411 14.21 13.41 -13.32
N ASN A 412 14.57 12.99 -14.52
CA ASN A 412 13.65 12.43 -15.50
C ASN A 412 14.00 10.95 -15.67
N MET A 413 13.02 10.07 -15.51
CA MET A 413 13.17 8.63 -15.75
C MET A 413 12.12 8.18 -16.75
N GLN A 414 12.49 7.26 -17.64
CA GLN A 414 11.57 6.61 -18.55
C GLN A 414 11.67 5.10 -18.35
N PHE A 415 10.57 4.47 -17.97
CA PHE A 415 10.46 3.04 -17.76
C PHE A 415 9.84 2.38 -18.98
N ASP A 416 10.40 1.26 -19.41
CA ASP A 416 9.75 0.36 -20.37
C ASP A 416 8.91 -0.67 -19.60
N LEU A 417 7.60 -0.47 -19.62
CA LEU A 417 6.62 -1.27 -18.91
C LEU A 417 6.42 -2.67 -19.50
N ALA A 418 6.82 -2.89 -20.76
CA ALA A 418 6.73 -4.19 -21.43
C ALA A 418 8.08 -4.95 -21.39
N SER A 419 9.13 -4.34 -20.84
CA SER A 419 10.47 -4.93 -20.86
C SER A 419 10.57 -6.19 -20.00
N PRO A 420 11.09 -7.31 -20.53
CA PRO A 420 11.32 -8.56 -19.77
C PRO A 420 12.51 -8.46 -18.80
N ILE A 421 13.23 -7.33 -18.78
CA ILE A 421 14.35 -7.06 -17.87
C ILE A 421 14.15 -5.76 -17.10
N ALA A 422 12.92 -5.23 -17.07
CA ALA A 422 12.58 -3.94 -16.45
C ALA A 422 13.54 -2.81 -16.88
N ALA A 423 13.74 -2.65 -18.19
CA ALA A 423 14.63 -1.62 -18.73
C ALA A 423 14.11 -0.20 -18.43
N PHE A 424 15.03 0.72 -18.15
CA PHE A 424 14.74 2.12 -17.91
C PHE A 424 15.91 3.02 -18.32
N ASN A 425 15.60 4.29 -18.61
CA ASN A 425 16.56 5.36 -18.83
C ASN A 425 16.36 6.44 -17.79
N PHE A 426 17.41 7.19 -17.48
CA PHE A 426 17.33 8.32 -16.56
C PHE A 426 18.32 9.42 -16.93
N LYS A 427 17.98 10.65 -16.57
CA LYS A 427 18.86 11.80 -16.62
C LYS A 427 18.46 12.82 -15.56
N GLY A 428 19.39 13.61 -15.08
CA GLY A 428 19.10 14.59 -14.06
C GLY A 428 20.33 15.39 -13.63
N ASP A 429 20.09 16.26 -12.66
CA ASP A 429 21.09 17.16 -12.12
C ASP A 429 20.90 17.39 -10.62
N VAL A 430 22.00 17.79 -9.99
CA VAL A 430 22.00 18.38 -8.63
C VAL A 430 22.60 19.77 -8.71
N GLY A 431 21.90 20.75 -8.16
CA GLY A 431 22.36 22.13 -8.03
C GLY A 431 23.41 22.31 -6.93
N ARG A 432 23.79 23.57 -6.70
CA ARG A 432 24.85 23.92 -5.75
C ARG A 432 24.54 23.47 -4.33
N MET A 433 25.53 22.90 -3.64
CA MET A 433 25.46 22.57 -2.21
C MET A 433 26.86 22.38 -1.61
N ASP A 434 26.97 22.49 -0.29
CA ASP A 434 28.21 22.15 0.42
C ASP A 434 28.42 20.63 0.39
N ALA A 435 29.63 20.21 0.02
CA ALA A 435 29.95 18.81 -0.21
C ALA A 435 29.98 18.00 1.10
N ASP A 436 30.23 18.65 2.24
CA ASP A 436 30.26 18.02 3.56
C ASP A 436 28.87 17.50 3.99
N MET A 437 27.78 17.98 3.40
CA MET A 437 26.43 17.46 3.62
C MET A 437 26.32 15.96 3.28
N PHE A 438 27.14 15.46 2.35
CA PHE A 438 27.18 14.04 2.02
C PHE A 438 27.76 13.18 3.15
N ASN A 439 28.40 13.76 4.17
CA ASN A 439 29.00 13.03 5.27
C ASN A 439 28.01 12.17 6.06
N ALA A 440 26.72 12.53 6.08
CA ALA A 440 25.68 11.71 6.71
C ALA A 440 25.52 10.33 6.06
N ALA A 441 25.87 10.20 4.77
CA ALA A 441 25.94 8.92 4.07
C ALA A 441 27.38 8.40 3.98
N ILE A 442 28.33 9.23 3.53
CA ILE A 442 29.67 8.81 3.15
C ILE A 442 30.50 8.35 4.36
N ARG A 443 30.52 9.11 5.47
CA ARG A 443 31.32 8.73 6.66
C ARG A 443 31.02 7.33 7.18
N PRO A 444 29.75 6.94 7.43
CA PRO A 444 29.43 5.60 7.88
C PRO A 444 29.58 4.54 6.79
N LEU A 445 29.36 4.86 5.52
CA LEU A 445 29.32 3.85 4.46
C LEU A 445 30.67 3.56 3.79
N SER A 446 31.59 4.53 3.75
CA SER A 446 32.89 4.38 3.10
C SER A 446 34.09 4.73 3.99
N LEU A 447 33.88 5.14 5.24
CA LEU A 447 34.93 5.63 6.13
C LEU A 447 35.72 6.82 5.54
N ILE A 448 35.07 7.62 4.69
CA ILE A 448 35.61 8.87 4.13
C ILE A 448 34.87 10.05 4.76
N GLU A 449 35.58 11.11 5.10
CA GLU A 449 35.01 12.37 5.58
C GLU A 449 35.37 13.51 4.64
N ILE A 450 34.38 14.22 4.14
CA ILE A 450 34.55 15.48 3.41
C ILE A 450 34.74 16.59 4.46
N LYS A 451 35.88 17.26 4.43
CA LYS A 451 36.23 18.36 5.35
C LYS A 451 35.73 19.70 4.87
N SER A 452 35.77 19.90 3.56
CA SER A 452 35.30 21.11 2.88
C SER A 452 35.11 20.79 1.40
N GLY A 453 34.38 21.65 0.72
CA GLY A 453 34.20 21.60 -0.73
C GLY A 453 32.83 22.13 -1.11
N SER A 454 32.72 22.74 -2.28
CA SER A 454 31.45 23.24 -2.81
C SER A 454 31.14 22.50 -4.10
N LEU A 455 30.03 21.75 -4.10
CA LEU A 455 29.46 21.22 -5.34
C LEU A 455 28.77 22.37 -6.06
N GLN A 456 29.15 22.67 -7.29
CA GLN A 456 28.50 23.69 -8.12
C GLN A 456 27.33 23.11 -8.91
N ARG A 457 27.57 21.96 -9.55
CA ARG A 457 26.58 21.21 -10.33
C ARG A 457 27.01 19.76 -10.42
N MET A 458 26.06 18.84 -10.41
CA MET A 458 26.28 17.46 -10.85
C MET A 458 25.29 17.14 -11.96
N GLU A 459 25.72 16.47 -13.00
CA GLU A 459 24.88 16.01 -14.10
C GLU A 459 25.09 14.52 -14.29
N PHE A 460 24.00 13.80 -14.52
CA PHE A 460 24.06 12.37 -14.75
C PHE A 460 23.04 11.95 -15.79
N ASN A 461 23.39 10.95 -16.58
CA ASN A 461 22.49 10.27 -17.49
C ASN A 461 22.91 8.81 -17.65
N GLY A 462 21.95 7.94 -17.90
CA GLY A 462 22.23 6.52 -18.02
C GLY A 462 21.02 5.67 -18.35
N SER A 463 21.28 4.37 -18.39
CA SER A 463 20.28 3.34 -18.59
C SER A 463 20.53 2.18 -17.62
N GLY A 464 19.46 1.46 -17.29
CA GLY A 464 19.53 0.34 -16.38
C GLY A 464 18.47 -0.70 -16.67
N SER A 465 18.63 -1.85 -16.02
CA SER A 465 17.72 -2.99 -16.06
C SER A 465 17.97 -3.86 -14.83
N THR A 466 17.28 -5.00 -14.71
CA THR A 466 17.59 -6.01 -13.69
C THR A 466 19.00 -6.60 -13.81
N LYS A 467 19.75 -6.32 -14.89
CA LYS A 467 21.14 -6.78 -15.05
C LYS A 467 22.18 -5.80 -14.48
N GLY A 468 21.83 -4.54 -14.29
CA GLY A 468 22.82 -3.51 -13.95
C GLY A 468 22.41 -2.11 -14.38
N VAL A 469 23.29 -1.16 -14.12
CA VAL A 469 23.14 0.25 -14.50
C VAL A 469 24.44 0.77 -15.10
N ARG A 470 24.33 1.61 -16.13
CA ARG A 470 25.48 2.26 -16.77
C ARG A 470 25.14 3.68 -17.18
N GLY A 471 26.15 4.53 -17.30
CA GLY A 471 25.94 5.92 -17.67
C GLY A 471 27.17 6.78 -17.56
N LEU A 472 26.94 8.09 -17.57
CA LEU A 472 27.95 9.12 -17.42
C LEU A 472 27.53 10.05 -16.28
N LEU A 473 28.52 10.49 -15.52
CA LEU A 473 28.37 11.48 -14.46
C LEU A 473 29.45 12.55 -14.61
N THR A 474 29.05 13.81 -14.50
CA THR A 474 29.95 14.96 -14.46
C THR A 474 29.67 15.74 -13.18
N CYS A 475 30.71 15.98 -12.38
CA CYS A 475 30.60 16.65 -11.09
C CYS A 475 31.48 17.90 -11.11
N TYR A 476 30.89 19.09 -11.06
CA TYR A 476 31.59 20.37 -11.00
C TYR A 476 31.72 20.78 -9.54
N TYR A 477 32.94 20.92 -9.04
CA TYR A 477 33.16 21.24 -7.64
C TYR A 477 34.47 22.01 -7.43
N ASN A 478 34.56 22.67 -6.27
CA ASN A 478 35.73 23.45 -5.88
C ASN A 478 36.16 23.16 -4.45
N HIS A 479 37.46 23.31 -4.20
CA HIS A 479 38.08 23.26 -2.86
C HIS A 479 37.73 22.01 -2.04
N LEU A 480 37.57 20.86 -2.72
CA LEU A 480 37.28 19.59 -2.09
C LEU A 480 38.48 19.12 -1.26
N LYS A 481 38.24 18.88 0.03
CA LYS A 481 39.20 18.27 0.94
C LYS A 481 38.54 17.07 1.58
N ILE A 482 39.18 15.91 1.54
CA ILE A 482 38.69 14.68 2.18
C ILE A 482 39.71 14.14 3.19
N ALA A 483 39.24 13.32 4.12
CA ALA A 483 40.06 12.58 5.07
C ALA A 483 39.57 11.13 5.14
N LEU A 484 40.50 10.19 5.30
CA LEU A 484 40.18 8.79 5.57
C LEU A 484 40.03 8.55 7.08
N LEU A 485 39.02 7.78 7.46
CA LEU A 485 38.67 7.45 8.84
C LEU A 485 39.06 6.01 9.19
N GLU A 486 39.28 5.76 10.48
CA GLU A 486 39.38 4.42 11.05
C GLU A 486 38.44 4.26 12.23
N ARG A 487 38.15 3.00 12.56
CA ARG A 487 37.48 2.66 13.80
C ARG A 487 38.43 2.87 14.99
N SER A 488 37.93 3.46 16.07
CA SER A 488 38.60 3.40 17.37
C SER A 488 38.29 2.07 18.07
N GLU A 489 39.30 1.34 18.50
CA GLU A 489 39.10 0.08 19.25
C GLU A 489 38.47 0.28 20.64
N LYS A 490 38.62 1.47 21.24
CA LYS A 490 38.24 1.75 22.63
C LYS A 490 36.94 2.54 22.81
N THR A 491 36.33 3.08 21.74
CA THR A 491 35.13 3.94 21.86
C THR A 491 34.18 3.82 20.66
N THR A 492 32.91 4.19 20.84
CA THR A 492 31.88 4.30 19.78
C THR A 492 32.11 5.44 18.77
N TRP A 493 33.19 6.22 18.96
CA TRP A 493 33.58 7.34 18.09
C TRP A 493 34.51 6.89 16.97
N LEU A 494 34.22 7.30 15.72
CA LEU A 494 35.19 7.22 14.63
C LEU A 494 36.32 8.21 14.93
N LYS A 495 37.56 7.72 15.08
CA LYS A 495 38.73 8.58 15.28
C LYS A 495 39.42 8.81 13.94
N ARG A 496 40.03 9.98 13.78
CA ARG A 496 40.97 10.20 12.67
C ARG A 496 42.10 9.20 12.83
N ARG A 497 42.49 8.56 11.73
CA ARG A 497 43.72 7.77 11.66
C ARG A 497 44.89 8.57 12.25
N GLY A 498 45.65 8.00 13.18
CA GLY A 498 47.05 8.43 13.48
C GLY A 498 48.02 8.13 12.33
N ILE A 499 47.49 7.99 11.12
CA ILE A 499 48.14 7.63 9.86
C ILE A 499 47.88 8.73 8.81
N ALA A 500 47.17 9.81 9.20
CA ALA A 500 46.84 10.93 8.32
C ALA A 500 48.07 11.58 7.67
N SER A 501 49.28 11.48 8.26
CA SER A 501 50.51 12.01 7.65
C SER A 501 51.08 11.13 6.52
N ILE A 502 50.65 9.86 6.37
CA ILE A 502 51.27 8.90 5.43
C ILE A 502 50.52 8.89 4.08
N PHE A 503 49.25 9.30 4.03
CA PHE A 503 48.44 9.29 2.81
C PHE A 503 48.57 10.56 1.95
N ALA A 504 49.26 11.59 2.44
CA ALA A 504 49.46 12.85 1.72
C ALA A 504 50.18 12.67 0.37
N ASN A 505 51.00 11.62 0.22
CA ASN A 505 51.79 11.38 -0.99
C ASN A 505 51.15 10.39 -1.98
N VAL A 506 50.02 9.75 -1.62
CA VAL A 506 49.39 8.67 -2.41
C VAL A 506 48.01 9.06 -2.93
N LEU A 507 47.25 9.87 -2.18
CA LEU A 507 45.95 10.35 -2.62
C LEU A 507 46.12 11.68 -3.35
N ILE A 508 46.26 11.63 -4.68
CA ILE A 508 45.96 12.81 -5.51
C ILE A 508 44.43 12.94 -5.55
N ILE A 509 43.88 13.53 -4.49
CA ILE A 509 42.47 13.95 -4.49
C ILE A 509 42.41 15.23 -5.28
N GLU A 510 41.62 15.18 -6.34
CA GLU A 510 41.43 16.33 -7.20
C GLU A 510 40.54 17.31 -6.44
N SER A 511 41.12 18.47 -6.09
CA SER A 511 40.46 19.48 -5.25
C SER A 511 39.39 20.25 -6.02
N ASP A 512 39.48 20.27 -7.35
CA ASP A 512 38.56 20.96 -8.23
C ASP A 512 38.24 20.09 -9.45
N ASN A 513 37.06 20.27 -10.02
CA ASN A 513 36.72 19.74 -11.35
C ASN A 513 35.92 20.81 -12.12
N PRO A 514 36.46 21.38 -13.21
CA PRO A 514 37.78 21.10 -13.78
C PRO A 514 38.94 21.57 -12.88
N SER A 515 40.04 20.82 -12.89
CA SER A 515 41.31 21.30 -12.32
C SER A 515 41.86 22.44 -13.20
N PRO A 516 42.63 23.39 -12.64
CA PRO A 516 43.22 24.50 -13.42
C PRO A 516 43.96 24.00 -14.68
N GLY A 517 43.61 24.55 -15.84
CA GLY A 517 44.22 24.19 -17.13
C GLY A 517 43.84 22.81 -17.69
N ARG A 518 42.93 22.07 -17.06
CA ARG A 518 42.46 20.75 -17.52
C ARG A 518 40.98 20.80 -17.95
N PRO A 519 40.56 19.97 -18.92
CA PRO A 519 39.16 19.85 -19.28
C PRO A 519 38.33 19.25 -18.13
N VAL A 520 37.01 19.47 -18.15
CA VAL A 520 36.10 18.86 -17.17
C VAL A 520 36.20 17.34 -17.23
N ARG A 521 36.41 16.73 -16.06
CA ARG A 521 36.45 15.28 -15.90
C ARG A 521 35.02 14.74 -15.95
N LYS A 522 34.77 13.82 -16.87
CA LYS A 522 33.52 13.07 -16.98
C LYS A 522 33.81 11.61 -16.68
N VAL A 523 32.99 10.99 -15.84
CA VAL A 523 33.23 9.63 -15.34
C VAL A 523 32.10 8.74 -15.81
N SER A 524 32.44 7.70 -16.57
CA SER A 524 31.50 6.64 -16.90
C SER A 524 31.37 5.67 -15.74
N PHE A 525 30.18 5.14 -15.53
CA PHE A 525 29.95 4.04 -14.60
C PHE A 525 29.29 2.88 -15.32
N ASN A 526 29.63 1.68 -14.89
CA ASN A 526 28.99 0.45 -15.28
C ASN A 526 28.99 -0.48 -14.06
N TYR A 527 27.81 -0.75 -13.51
CA TYR A 527 27.63 -1.57 -12.33
C TYR A 527 26.72 -2.74 -12.68
N ALA A 528 27.31 -3.94 -12.74
CA ALA A 528 26.56 -5.18 -12.85
C ALA A 528 25.83 -5.45 -11.52
N ARG A 529 24.53 -5.76 -11.59
CA ARG A 529 23.69 -5.90 -10.40
C ARG A 529 23.79 -7.33 -9.83
N PRO A 530 24.19 -7.50 -8.56
CA PRO A 530 23.99 -8.76 -7.85
C PRO A 530 22.50 -9.05 -7.65
N ALA A 531 22.08 -10.32 -7.65
CA ALA A 531 20.67 -10.71 -7.50
C ALA A 531 20.00 -10.10 -6.25
N HIS A 532 20.73 -9.95 -5.14
CA HIS A 532 20.22 -9.38 -3.90
C HIS A 532 20.08 -7.85 -3.90
N SER A 533 20.61 -7.14 -4.91
CA SER A 533 20.60 -5.67 -4.94
C SER A 533 19.25 -5.13 -5.45
N SER A 534 18.69 -4.14 -4.73
CA SER A 534 17.44 -3.48 -5.10
C SER A 534 17.63 -2.40 -6.17
N PHE A 535 16.53 -1.89 -6.73
CA PHE A 535 16.54 -0.82 -7.73
C PHE A 535 17.36 0.40 -7.29
N PHE A 536 17.06 0.95 -6.10
CA PHE A 536 17.76 2.11 -5.56
C PHE A 536 19.22 1.81 -5.21
N ASN A 537 19.49 0.64 -4.63
CA ASN A 537 20.84 0.24 -4.25
C ASN A 537 21.75 0.14 -5.49
N MET A 538 21.26 -0.45 -6.58
CA MET A 538 21.98 -0.57 -7.84
C MET A 538 22.33 0.80 -8.43
N ILE A 539 21.36 1.72 -8.51
CA ILE A 539 21.57 3.08 -9.02
C ILE A 539 22.58 3.82 -8.13
N TRP A 540 22.42 3.75 -6.80
CA TRP A 540 23.35 4.34 -5.84
C TRP A 540 24.77 3.79 -6.00
N LYS A 541 24.95 2.48 -6.17
CA LYS A 541 26.27 1.87 -6.38
C LYS A 541 26.93 2.31 -7.70
N GLY A 542 26.16 2.41 -8.77
CA GLY A 542 26.64 2.97 -10.04
C GLY A 542 27.06 4.44 -9.95
N MET A 543 26.22 5.29 -9.35
CA MET A 543 26.54 6.72 -9.22
C MET A 543 27.68 6.97 -8.21
N SER A 544 27.71 6.24 -7.09
CA SER A 544 28.77 6.39 -6.08
C SER A 544 30.14 6.00 -6.61
N SER A 545 30.24 4.99 -7.49
CA SER A 545 31.52 4.66 -8.12
C SER A 545 32.00 5.78 -9.04
N ALA A 546 31.09 6.41 -9.81
CA ALA A 546 31.45 7.57 -10.64
C ALA A 546 31.83 8.81 -9.82
N LEU A 547 31.12 9.05 -8.70
CA LEU A 547 31.46 10.13 -7.77
C LEU A 547 32.87 9.95 -7.19
N LEU A 548 33.20 8.74 -6.75
CA LEU A 548 34.53 8.42 -6.24
C LEU A 548 35.59 8.56 -7.35
N GLY A 549 35.30 8.10 -8.57
CA GLY A 549 36.18 8.33 -9.72
C GLY A 549 36.38 9.82 -10.06
N SER A 550 35.35 10.66 -9.86
CA SER A 550 35.43 12.10 -10.19
C SER A 550 36.45 12.86 -9.34
N ILE A 551 36.72 12.34 -8.14
CA ILE A 551 37.68 12.90 -7.16
C ILE A 551 39.02 12.17 -7.17
N GLY A 552 39.26 11.27 -8.14
CA GLY A 552 40.50 10.49 -8.25
C GLY A 552 40.55 9.22 -7.40
N LEU A 553 39.40 8.74 -6.89
CA LEU A 553 39.28 7.52 -6.09
C LEU A 553 38.51 6.42 -6.82
N ASP A 554 38.93 6.09 -8.04
CA ASP A 554 38.35 4.98 -8.79
C ASP A 554 38.60 3.61 -8.12
N SER A 555 38.01 2.56 -8.68
CA SER A 555 38.08 1.22 -8.09
C SER A 555 39.50 0.65 -8.05
N GLU A 556 40.36 1.04 -9.00
CA GLU A 556 41.76 0.62 -9.03
C GLU A 556 42.55 1.29 -7.92
N THR A 557 42.44 2.62 -7.80
CA THR A 557 43.04 3.40 -6.71
C THR A 557 42.59 2.89 -5.34
N GLN A 558 41.30 2.54 -5.18
CA GLN A 558 40.78 1.96 -3.94
C GLN A 558 41.41 0.60 -3.60
N ARG A 559 41.63 -0.27 -4.59
CA ARG A 559 42.30 -1.56 -4.39
C ARG A 559 43.77 -1.37 -4.03
N GLU A 560 44.46 -0.44 -4.68
CA GLU A 560 45.84 -0.10 -4.36
C GLU A 560 45.95 0.40 -2.91
N ILE A 561 45.09 1.35 -2.52
CA ILE A 561 45.00 1.84 -1.14
C ILE A 561 44.80 0.66 -0.19
N LYS A 562 43.75 -0.15 -0.39
CA LYS A 562 43.44 -1.30 0.48
C LYS A 562 44.62 -2.27 0.61
N SER A 563 45.30 -2.58 -0.49
CA SER A 563 46.47 -3.48 -0.48
C SER A 563 47.64 -2.91 0.34
N ARG A 564 47.89 -1.60 0.23
CA ARG A 564 48.91 -0.91 1.05
C ARG A 564 48.50 -0.89 2.52
N LEU A 565 47.22 -0.70 2.84
CA LEU A 565 46.72 -0.77 4.22
C LEU A 565 47.01 -2.12 4.85
N GLN A 566 46.66 -3.20 4.16
CA GLN A 566 46.89 -4.56 4.64
C GLN A 566 48.40 -4.83 4.85
N ARG A 567 49.26 -4.40 3.92
CA ARG A 567 50.72 -4.52 4.08
C ARG A 567 51.22 -3.76 5.30
N MET A 568 50.73 -2.54 5.54
CA MET A 568 51.11 -1.74 6.71
C MET A 568 50.61 -2.32 8.03
N GLU A 569 49.40 -2.88 8.08
CA GLU A 569 48.88 -3.59 9.26
C GLU A 569 49.75 -4.81 9.59
N ILE A 570 50.11 -5.61 8.58
CA ILE A 570 51.02 -6.74 8.73
C ILE A 570 52.40 -6.26 9.23
N GLU A 571 52.93 -5.16 8.68
CA GLU A 571 54.18 -4.59 9.16
C GLU A 571 54.12 -4.09 10.60
N ARG A 572 53.00 -3.46 11.01
CA ARG A 572 52.79 -3.02 12.39
C ARG A 572 52.76 -4.20 13.33
N PHE A 573 51.99 -5.24 13.01
CA PHE A 573 51.95 -6.47 13.80
C PHE A 573 53.34 -7.10 13.94
N ARG A 574 54.10 -7.21 12.84
CA ARG A 574 55.51 -7.67 12.85
C ARG A 574 56.45 -6.74 13.64
N ARG A 575 56.17 -5.44 13.74
CA ARG A 575 56.97 -4.50 14.55
C ARG A 575 56.66 -4.66 16.04
N GLU A 576 55.41 -4.88 16.38
CA GLU A 576 54.96 -5.16 17.76
C GLU A 576 55.52 -6.50 18.24
N GLU A 577 55.40 -7.56 17.44
CA GLU A 577 55.98 -8.88 17.74
C GLU A 577 57.50 -8.79 17.96
N ARG A 578 58.22 -8.05 17.09
CA ARG A 578 59.66 -7.79 17.27
C ARG A 578 59.98 -6.97 18.53
N ARG A 579 59.08 -6.07 18.98
CA ARG A 579 59.25 -5.32 20.22
C ARG A 579 59.07 -6.23 21.43
N ASP A 580 58.02 -7.05 21.43
CA ASP A 580 57.75 -8.02 22.50
C ASP A 580 58.88 -9.05 22.62
N GLU A 581 59.42 -9.54 21.50
CA GLU A 581 60.60 -10.40 21.51
C GLU A 581 61.83 -9.70 22.10
N ARG A 582 62.06 -8.42 21.75
CA ARG A 582 63.18 -7.65 22.30
C ARG A 582 63.02 -7.43 23.80
N GLU A 583 61.81 -7.22 24.29
CA GLU A 583 61.53 -7.12 25.73
C GLU A 583 61.75 -8.45 26.44
N LYS A 584 61.24 -9.57 25.91
CA LYS A 584 61.52 -10.92 26.43
C LYS A 584 63.01 -11.22 26.49
N ARG A 585 63.78 -10.85 25.45
CA ARG A 585 65.25 -10.98 25.43
C ARG A 585 65.93 -10.09 26.46
N LYS A 586 65.46 -8.86 26.68
CA LYS A 586 65.98 -7.97 27.74
C LYS A 586 65.72 -8.52 29.13
N VAL A 587 64.52 -9.05 29.39
CA VAL A 587 64.16 -9.71 30.65
C VAL A 587 65.05 -10.94 30.89
N LYS A 588 65.20 -11.81 29.88
CA LYS A 588 66.10 -12.99 29.95
C LYS A 588 67.56 -12.60 30.22
N ARG A 589 68.07 -11.54 29.59
CA ARG A 589 69.42 -11.02 29.85
C ARG A 589 69.57 -10.46 31.26
N ARG A 590 68.56 -9.77 31.80
CA ARG A 590 68.54 -9.30 33.19
C ARG A 590 68.52 -10.46 34.18
N TYR A 591 67.74 -11.50 33.92
CA TYR A 591 67.71 -12.73 34.71
C TYR A 591 69.08 -13.42 34.72
N ASN A 592 69.66 -13.68 33.54
CA ASN A 592 70.96 -14.33 33.43
C ASN A 592 72.09 -13.52 34.10
N ARG A 593 72.04 -12.18 34.07
CA ARG A 593 73.00 -11.33 34.81
C ARG A 593 72.85 -11.43 36.33
N ARG A 594 71.63 -11.62 36.84
CA ARG A 594 71.41 -11.84 38.28
C ARG A 594 71.92 -13.21 38.73
N VAL A 595 71.70 -14.24 37.92
CA VAL A 595 72.19 -15.61 38.20
C VAL A 595 73.71 -15.71 38.13
N LYS A 596 74.39 -14.89 37.32
CA LYS A 596 75.86 -14.89 37.20
C LYS A 596 76.58 -14.07 38.28
N ASN A 597 75.82 -13.27 39.04
CA ASN A 597 76.33 -12.41 40.13
C ASN A 597 75.93 -12.96 41.52
N GLN A 598 75.27 -14.12 41.57
CA GLN A 598 75.16 -15.00 42.73
C GLN A 598 76.18 -16.12 42.56
#